data_AF-A0A5E3XR83-F1
#
_entry.id   AF-A0A5E3XR83-F1
#
_cell.length_a   1.000
_cell.length_b   1.000
_cell.length_c   1.000
_cell.angle_alpha   90.00
_cell.angle_beta   90.00
_cell.angle_gamma   90.00
#
_symmetry.space_group_name_H-M   'P 1'
#
loop_
_entity.id
_entity.type
_entity.pdbx_description
1 polymer ?
#
loop_
_entity_poly.entity_id
_entity_poly.type
_entity_poly.pdbx_seq_one_letter_code
_entity_poly.pdbx_strand_id
1 'polypeptide(L)'
;MATERPVNFLSGSPLNRLSWMRDSAIFLDTLAASPKARWVAFQAGSPLTAYQSSKSALVAFPTADVRPFIGEAPLFGQGKVKGERSTEKASVLESARFFGARIVFIGVLESGENDFGRIEDAEAAANALNGSPYFSVDLTDEDQSAVDALLERARAAHPGANVSFAEPRSAIRGMTAEDAATFAVGRSMLDWNSRNRFCSACGQPTHSVWGGWKRACSSLVPWADNGDRKPCPTSKGLHNVNHPRTDAAIIVAITNETNDKILLGHNKKFPGNFYSTLAGFLEPGESFEDCVKREILEEAGVHVYNVRYHSAQPWPYPSSIMVGFVADADPNEPIRTDLDNELADARWYTREEVLSVLNHADGTNISRREYKRIDDNINGQSNVANKNGPPPTEGADAQAASAQEASAASAGPDPAKIDEPLFRCPPMTTIAGVLISDWAHGRFPASPSANL
;
A
#
# COMPACT_ATOMS: atom_id res chain seq x y z
N MET A 1 -22.98 23.19 9.46
CA MET A 1 -22.92 22.04 8.54
C MET A 1 -21.82 21.15 9.07
N ALA A 2 -22.11 19.88 9.40
CA ALA A 2 -21.06 18.95 9.75
C ALA A 2 -20.23 18.70 8.48
N THR A 3 -18.98 19.18 8.46
CA THR A 3 -18.04 18.84 7.41
C THR A 3 -17.71 17.36 7.57
N GLU A 4 -18.13 16.53 6.61
CA GLU A 4 -17.66 15.15 6.54
C GLU A 4 -16.12 15.16 6.51
N ARG A 5 -15.49 14.35 7.37
CA ARG A 5 -14.03 14.23 7.39
C ARG A 5 -13.56 13.68 6.03
N PRO A 6 -12.43 14.16 5.48
CA PRO A 6 -11.97 13.71 4.18
C PRO A 6 -11.69 12.20 4.19
N VAL A 7 -12.39 11.46 3.34
CA VAL A 7 -12.07 10.07 3.02
C VAL A 7 -10.95 10.10 1.99
N ASN A 8 -9.73 9.83 2.43
CA ASN A 8 -8.58 9.83 1.53
C ASN A 8 -8.70 8.70 0.49
N PHE A 9 -8.08 8.89 -0.66
CA PHE A 9 -7.92 7.86 -1.68
C PHE A 9 -7.25 6.60 -1.10
N LEU A 10 -7.49 5.40 -1.63
CA LEU A 10 -7.11 4.10 -1.03
C LEU A 10 -7.85 3.73 0.28
N SER A 11 -8.59 4.66 0.89
CA SER A 11 -9.55 4.41 1.98
C SER A 11 -10.97 4.23 1.45
N GLY A 12 -11.94 3.98 2.35
CA GLY A 12 -13.36 4.00 2.00
C GLY A 12 -13.80 2.82 1.14
N SER A 13 -13.19 1.65 1.34
CA SER A 13 -13.58 0.44 0.61
C SER A 13 -15.09 0.20 0.72
N PRO A 14 -15.79 -0.03 -0.40
CA PRO A 14 -17.23 -0.34 -0.39
C PRO A 14 -17.50 -1.79 0.04
N LEU A 15 -16.44 -2.57 0.30
CA LEU A 15 -16.55 -3.98 0.63
C LEU A 15 -16.77 -4.17 2.13
N ASN A 16 -17.86 -4.85 2.51
CA ASN A 16 -17.99 -5.37 3.86
C ASN A 16 -16.99 -6.52 4.05
N ARG A 17 -16.11 -6.40 5.04
CA ARG A 17 -15.02 -7.35 5.28
C ARG A 17 -15.47 -8.68 5.87
N LEU A 18 -16.68 -8.75 6.43
CA LEU A 18 -17.28 -9.94 7.06
C LEU A 18 -16.30 -10.70 7.95
N SER A 19 -15.56 -9.95 8.80
CA SER A 19 -14.38 -10.49 9.47
C SER A 19 -14.66 -11.64 10.43
N TRP A 20 -15.89 -11.71 10.97
CA TRP A 20 -16.35 -12.75 11.88
C TRP A 20 -16.66 -14.10 11.20
N MET A 21 -16.65 -14.15 9.85
CA MET A 21 -16.92 -15.38 9.08
C MET A 21 -15.66 -16.00 8.46
N ARG A 22 -14.49 -15.40 8.68
CA ARG A 22 -13.24 -15.78 7.97
C ARG A 22 -12.71 -17.16 8.37
N ASP A 23 -13.00 -17.60 9.59
CA ASP A 23 -12.66 -18.92 10.12
C ASP A 23 -13.51 -20.06 9.52
N SER A 24 -14.66 -19.73 8.94
CA SER A 24 -15.56 -20.69 8.30
C SER A 24 -15.13 -21.03 6.87
N ALA A 25 -14.55 -22.21 6.71
CA ALA A 25 -14.13 -22.72 5.40
C ALA A 25 -15.32 -22.94 4.45
N ILE A 26 -16.45 -23.40 4.98
CA ILE A 26 -17.69 -23.62 4.21
C ILE A 26 -18.18 -22.29 3.65
N PHE A 27 -18.28 -21.26 4.50
CA PHE A 27 -18.71 -19.94 4.08
C PHE A 27 -17.84 -19.39 2.94
N LEU A 28 -16.51 -19.45 3.09
CA LEU A 28 -15.59 -18.93 2.08
C LEU A 28 -15.62 -19.74 0.78
N ASP A 29 -15.69 -21.07 0.84
CA ASP A 29 -15.79 -21.92 -0.35
C ASP A 29 -17.12 -21.68 -1.09
N THR A 30 -18.23 -21.50 -0.38
CA THR A 30 -19.54 -21.15 -0.98
C THR A 30 -19.48 -19.79 -1.67
N LEU A 31 -18.88 -18.78 -1.05
CA LEU A 31 -18.67 -17.48 -1.68
C LEU A 31 -17.77 -17.56 -2.91
N ALA A 32 -16.69 -18.34 -2.84
CA ALA A 32 -15.77 -18.53 -3.97
C ALA A 32 -16.43 -19.30 -5.13
N ALA A 33 -17.36 -20.22 -4.85
CA ALA A 33 -18.11 -20.94 -5.87
C ALA A 33 -19.22 -20.11 -6.53
N SER A 34 -19.61 -18.99 -5.92
CA SER A 34 -20.66 -18.11 -6.45
C SER A 34 -20.33 -17.58 -7.85
N PRO A 35 -21.29 -17.55 -8.80
CA PRO A 35 -21.10 -16.91 -10.11
C PRO A 35 -20.90 -15.38 -9.99
N LYS A 36 -21.26 -14.80 -8.83
CA LYS A 36 -21.01 -13.39 -8.52
C LYS A 36 -19.60 -13.13 -7.97
N ALA A 37 -18.80 -14.16 -7.70
CA ALA A 37 -17.45 -13.99 -7.21
C ALA A 37 -16.57 -13.24 -8.22
N ARG A 38 -15.73 -12.34 -7.69
CA ARG A 38 -14.81 -11.48 -8.43
C ARG A 38 -13.40 -11.66 -7.89
N TRP A 39 -12.48 -12.00 -8.79
CA TRP A 39 -11.07 -12.24 -8.46
C TRP A 39 -10.21 -11.15 -9.09
N VAL A 40 -9.45 -10.43 -8.28
CA VAL A 40 -8.45 -9.47 -8.75
C VAL A 40 -7.07 -10.11 -8.69
N ALA A 41 -6.34 -10.06 -9.80
CA ALA A 41 -5.04 -10.71 -9.94
C ALA A 41 -3.88 -9.75 -9.69
N PHE A 42 -2.84 -10.27 -9.05
CA PHE A 42 -1.58 -9.55 -8.81
C PHE A 42 -0.39 -10.39 -9.26
N GLN A 43 0.67 -9.72 -9.71
CA GLN A 43 1.97 -10.33 -10.00
C GLN A 43 3.07 -9.46 -9.38
N ALA A 44 3.83 -10.02 -8.45
CA ALA A 44 4.83 -9.33 -7.64
C ALA A 44 4.31 -8.00 -7.03
N GLY A 45 3.06 -8.01 -6.54
CA GLY A 45 2.39 -6.83 -5.99
C GLY A 45 1.84 -5.84 -7.02
N SER A 46 2.10 -6.03 -8.31
CA SER A 46 1.52 -5.25 -9.42
C SER A 46 0.11 -5.74 -9.72
N PRO A 47 -0.93 -4.88 -9.68
CA PRO A 47 -2.30 -5.27 -10.01
C PRO A 47 -2.47 -5.44 -11.52
N LEU A 48 -3.30 -6.40 -11.93
CA LEU A 48 -3.77 -6.45 -13.31
C LEU A 48 -4.79 -5.33 -13.54
N THR A 49 -4.49 -4.46 -14.50
CA THR A 49 -5.33 -3.30 -14.82
C THR A 49 -5.66 -3.21 -16.29
N ALA A 50 -6.81 -2.61 -16.60
CA ALA A 50 -7.19 -2.17 -17.93
C ALA A 50 -7.10 -0.64 -17.99
N TYR A 51 -6.16 -0.12 -18.78
CA TYR A 51 -5.94 1.32 -18.93
C TYR A 51 -6.46 1.84 -20.28
N GLN A 52 -7.34 2.84 -20.26
CA GLN A 52 -7.88 3.49 -21.45
C GLN A 52 -8.16 4.97 -21.17
N SER A 53 -7.68 5.86 -22.05
CA SER A 53 -7.99 7.30 -22.02
C SER A 53 -7.85 7.93 -20.62
N SER A 54 -6.71 7.73 -19.96
CA SER A 54 -6.39 8.20 -18.59
C SER A 54 -7.14 7.54 -17.43
N LYS A 55 -8.07 6.63 -17.70
CA LYS A 55 -8.74 5.81 -16.70
C LYS A 55 -8.05 4.45 -16.58
N SER A 56 -7.98 3.93 -15.37
CA SER A 56 -7.42 2.62 -15.03
C SER A 56 -8.43 1.89 -14.17
N ALA A 57 -8.80 0.67 -14.52
CA ALA A 57 -9.68 -0.16 -13.71
C ALA A 57 -8.97 -1.45 -13.28
N LEU A 58 -9.30 -1.96 -12.10
CA LEU A 58 -8.91 -3.32 -11.72
C LEU A 58 -9.65 -4.32 -12.62
N VAL A 59 -8.91 -5.27 -13.19
CA VAL A 59 -9.53 -6.37 -13.93
C VAL A 59 -9.99 -7.43 -12.94
N ALA A 60 -11.30 -7.69 -12.92
CA ALA A 60 -11.91 -8.71 -12.09
C ALA A 60 -12.38 -9.90 -12.94
N PHE A 61 -12.15 -11.11 -12.44
CA PHE A 61 -12.48 -12.36 -13.12
C PHE A 61 -13.54 -13.17 -12.38
N PRO A 62 -14.39 -13.94 -13.07
CA PRO A 62 -15.17 -14.99 -12.44
C PRO A 62 -14.26 -16.13 -11.95
N THR A 63 -14.73 -16.93 -11.00
CA THR A 63 -13.96 -18.07 -10.45
C THR A 63 -13.48 -19.05 -11.53
N ALA A 64 -14.28 -19.27 -12.57
CA ALA A 64 -13.93 -20.17 -13.68
C ALA A 64 -12.60 -19.79 -14.36
N ASP A 65 -12.32 -18.49 -14.49
CA ASP A 65 -11.13 -18.00 -15.20
C ASP A 65 -9.84 -18.16 -14.39
N VAL A 66 -9.94 -18.21 -13.06
CA VAL A 66 -8.79 -18.35 -12.15
C VAL A 66 -8.62 -19.78 -11.61
N ARG A 67 -9.52 -20.71 -11.94
CA ARG A 67 -9.42 -22.14 -11.60
C ARG A 67 -8.05 -22.76 -11.86
N PRO A 68 -7.34 -22.47 -12.99
CA PRO A 68 -6.02 -23.02 -13.24
C PRO A 68 -4.99 -22.76 -12.12
N PHE A 69 -5.13 -21.65 -11.39
CA PHE A 69 -4.20 -21.24 -10.32
C PHE A 69 -4.67 -21.66 -8.93
N ILE A 70 -5.98 -21.52 -8.67
CA ILE A 70 -6.53 -21.72 -7.33
C ILE A 70 -6.85 -23.19 -7.02
N GLY A 71 -7.04 -24.00 -8.06
CA GLY A 71 -7.40 -25.41 -7.98
C GLY A 71 -8.90 -25.68 -7.83
N GLU A 72 -9.23 -26.94 -7.56
CA GLU A 72 -10.59 -27.39 -7.26
C GLU A 72 -10.91 -27.29 -5.77
N ALA A 73 -12.20 -27.28 -5.44
CA ALA A 73 -12.65 -27.26 -4.05
C ALA A 73 -12.16 -28.53 -3.29
N PRO A 74 -11.87 -28.43 -1.98
CA PRO A 74 -11.96 -27.23 -1.14
C PRO A 74 -10.81 -26.24 -1.37
N LEU A 75 -11.13 -24.94 -1.49
CA LEU A 75 -10.12 -23.88 -1.60
C LEU A 75 -9.63 -23.47 -0.22
N PHE A 76 -10.52 -23.53 0.78
CA PHE A 76 -10.26 -23.25 2.20
C PHE A 76 -10.58 -24.45 3.09
N GLY A 77 -9.90 -24.57 4.23
CA GLY A 77 -10.08 -25.70 5.15
C GLY A 77 -9.49 -27.00 4.61
N GLN A 78 -8.43 -26.89 3.81
CA GLN A 78 -7.75 -28.02 3.18
C GLN A 78 -7.14 -28.96 4.24
N GLY A 79 -7.11 -30.26 3.94
CA GLY A 79 -6.47 -31.28 4.76
C GLY A 79 -5.00 -31.50 4.39
N LYS A 80 -4.44 -32.61 4.90
CA LYS A 80 -3.07 -33.05 4.58
C LYS A 80 -2.89 -33.39 3.10
N VAL A 81 -3.94 -33.90 2.46
CA VAL A 81 -3.92 -34.37 1.08
C VAL A 81 -4.63 -33.35 0.18
N LYS A 82 -4.04 -33.07 -0.98
CA LYS A 82 -4.62 -32.14 -1.96
C LYS A 82 -5.98 -32.65 -2.43
N GLY A 83 -6.98 -31.77 -2.41
CA GLY A 83 -8.37 -32.09 -2.80
C GLY A 83 -9.23 -32.62 -1.65
N GLU A 84 -8.66 -32.81 -0.46
CA GLU A 84 -9.43 -33.24 0.72
C GLU A 84 -9.64 -32.06 1.68
N ARG A 85 -10.80 -32.05 2.34
CA ARG A 85 -11.09 -31.14 3.46
C ARG A 85 -10.54 -31.75 4.75
N SER A 86 -10.03 -30.93 5.65
CA SER A 86 -9.67 -31.39 6.99
C SER A 86 -10.90 -31.89 7.74
N THR A 87 -10.81 -33.07 8.33
CA THR A 87 -11.79 -33.61 9.29
C THR A 87 -11.41 -33.31 10.75
N GLU A 88 -10.16 -32.90 10.97
CA GLU A 88 -9.62 -32.55 12.29
C GLU A 88 -10.16 -31.20 12.76
N LYS A 89 -10.48 -31.11 14.05
CA LYS A 89 -10.90 -29.86 14.69
C LYS A 89 -9.73 -29.19 15.38
N ALA A 90 -9.04 -28.30 14.67
CA ALA A 90 -7.95 -27.50 15.23
C ALA A 90 -7.99 -26.08 14.64
N SER A 91 -7.77 -25.06 15.49
CA SER A 91 -7.85 -23.65 15.07
C SER A 91 -6.84 -23.27 13.99
N VAL A 92 -5.72 -23.99 13.93
CA VAL A 92 -4.69 -23.83 12.89
C VAL A 92 -5.11 -24.38 11.53
N LEU A 93 -6.28 -25.03 11.44
CA LEU A 93 -6.87 -25.56 10.21
C LEU A 93 -8.09 -24.75 9.74
N GLU A 94 -8.54 -23.77 10.52
CA GLU A 94 -9.70 -22.92 10.20
C GLU A 94 -9.47 -22.14 8.91
N SER A 95 -10.23 -22.49 7.87
CA SER A 95 -10.05 -21.94 6.52
C SER A 95 -8.61 -22.03 6.01
N ALA A 96 -7.89 -23.10 6.39
CA ALA A 96 -6.50 -23.28 5.99
C ALA A 96 -6.33 -23.50 4.49
N ARG A 97 -5.25 -22.95 3.95
CA ARG A 97 -4.81 -23.11 2.57
C ARG A 97 -3.37 -23.60 2.51
N PHE A 98 -3.22 -24.87 2.16
CA PHE A 98 -1.96 -25.59 2.00
C PHE A 98 -1.50 -25.69 0.54
N PHE A 99 -2.43 -25.66 -0.41
CA PHE A 99 -2.20 -25.93 -1.82
C PHE A 99 -2.71 -24.81 -2.75
N GLY A 100 -2.02 -24.65 -3.88
CA GLY A 100 -2.35 -23.68 -4.94
C GLY A 100 -1.84 -22.26 -4.67
N ALA A 101 -2.18 -21.34 -5.58
CA ALA A 101 -1.80 -19.93 -5.51
C ALA A 101 -2.23 -19.27 -4.18
N ARG A 102 -1.55 -18.22 -3.72
CA ARG A 102 -2.00 -17.49 -2.52
C ARG A 102 -3.27 -16.72 -2.85
N ILE A 103 -4.30 -16.90 -2.04
CA ILE A 103 -5.57 -16.19 -2.18
C ILE A 103 -5.96 -15.52 -0.88
N VAL A 104 -6.66 -14.39 -0.97
CA VAL A 104 -7.21 -13.66 0.17
C VAL A 104 -8.65 -13.29 -0.14
N PHE A 105 -9.57 -13.64 0.76
CA PHE A 105 -10.92 -13.10 0.78
C PHE A 105 -10.87 -11.64 1.23
N ILE A 106 -11.30 -10.72 0.38
CA ILE A 106 -11.23 -9.28 0.66
C ILE A 106 -12.48 -8.83 1.42
N GLY A 107 -13.65 -9.21 0.91
CA GLY A 107 -14.95 -8.79 1.42
C GLY A 107 -16.05 -8.99 0.39
N VAL A 108 -17.24 -8.46 0.66
CA VAL A 108 -18.40 -8.52 -0.24
C VAL A 108 -18.81 -7.10 -0.60
N LEU A 109 -18.96 -6.84 -1.89
CA LEU A 109 -19.66 -5.65 -2.38
C LEU A 109 -21.16 -5.92 -2.23
N GLU A 110 -21.74 -5.43 -1.16
CA GLU A 110 -23.14 -5.67 -0.82
C GLU A 110 -24.07 -4.88 -1.74
N SER A 111 -25.18 -5.50 -2.09
CA SER A 111 -26.26 -4.86 -2.85
C SER A 111 -27.57 -5.11 -2.11
N GLY A 112 -28.32 -4.07 -1.81
CA GLY A 112 -29.55 -4.18 -1.02
C GLY A 112 -29.29 -4.52 0.45
N GLU A 113 -30.34 -4.89 1.18
CA GLU A 113 -30.24 -5.27 2.60
C GLU A 113 -29.78 -6.72 2.73
N ASN A 114 -28.82 -6.96 3.63
CA ASN A 114 -28.36 -8.28 4.03
C ASN A 114 -28.79 -8.51 5.49
N ASP A 115 -29.52 -9.60 5.74
CA ASP A 115 -29.85 -10.01 7.11
C ASP A 115 -28.74 -10.92 7.66
N PHE A 116 -27.89 -10.35 8.50
CA PHE A 116 -26.85 -11.07 9.25
C PHE A 116 -27.37 -11.62 10.58
N GLY A 117 -28.68 -11.87 10.71
CA GLY A 117 -29.23 -12.64 11.83
C GLY A 117 -28.40 -13.89 12.12
N ARG A 118 -28.56 -14.52 13.29
CA ARG A 118 -27.79 -15.71 13.68
C ARG A 118 -28.09 -16.88 12.74
N ILE A 119 -27.48 -16.88 11.56
CA ILE A 119 -27.48 -18.00 10.65
C ILE A 119 -26.40 -18.93 11.19
N GLU A 120 -26.83 -19.96 11.90
CA GLU A 120 -25.95 -20.98 12.48
C GLU A 120 -25.27 -21.83 11.39
N ASP A 121 -25.87 -21.85 10.18
CA ASP A 121 -25.37 -22.58 9.02
C ASP A 121 -24.55 -21.68 8.07
N ALA A 122 -23.26 -22.00 7.94
CA ALA A 122 -22.32 -21.20 7.15
C ALA A 122 -22.66 -21.15 5.64
N GLU A 123 -23.26 -22.20 5.09
CA GLU A 123 -23.60 -22.26 3.67
C GLU A 123 -24.85 -21.42 3.37
N ALA A 124 -25.88 -21.55 4.21
CA ALA A 124 -27.08 -20.71 4.16
C ALA A 124 -26.71 -19.23 4.34
N ALA A 125 -25.76 -18.93 5.24
CA ALA A 125 -25.28 -17.56 5.43
C ALA A 125 -24.63 -17.01 4.17
N ALA A 126 -23.77 -17.79 3.51
CA ALA A 126 -23.14 -17.40 2.26
C ALA A 126 -24.15 -17.22 1.12
N ASN A 127 -25.14 -18.11 1.02
CA ASN A 127 -26.17 -18.06 -0.04
C ASN A 127 -27.19 -16.94 0.16
N ALA A 128 -27.42 -16.51 1.40
CA ALA A 128 -28.31 -15.40 1.72
C ALA A 128 -27.71 -14.02 1.37
N LEU A 129 -26.39 -13.93 1.17
CA LEU A 129 -25.73 -12.67 0.85
C LEU A 129 -26.12 -12.17 -0.54
N ASN A 130 -26.71 -10.99 -0.56
CA ASN A 130 -26.90 -10.22 -1.76
C ASN A 130 -25.69 -9.30 -1.99
N GLY A 131 -24.81 -9.74 -2.87
CA GLY A 131 -23.63 -8.98 -3.26
C GLY A 131 -22.67 -9.77 -4.13
N SER A 132 -21.53 -9.16 -4.43
CA SER A 132 -20.42 -9.80 -5.16
C SER A 132 -19.26 -10.02 -4.20
N PRO A 133 -18.87 -11.27 -3.89
CA PRO A 133 -17.69 -11.53 -3.06
C PRO A 133 -16.41 -11.26 -3.87
N TYR A 134 -15.47 -10.54 -3.26
CA TYR A 134 -14.18 -10.20 -3.82
C TYR A 134 -13.05 -11.01 -3.17
N PHE A 135 -12.20 -11.56 -4.02
CA PHE A 135 -10.96 -12.25 -3.65
C PHE A 135 -9.78 -11.65 -4.41
N SER A 136 -8.59 -11.76 -3.85
CA SER A 136 -7.35 -11.51 -4.58
C SER A 136 -6.55 -12.80 -4.74
N VAL A 137 -5.82 -12.91 -5.84
CA VAL A 137 -4.93 -14.04 -6.14
C VAL A 137 -3.55 -13.53 -6.57
N ASP A 138 -2.51 -14.13 -6.01
CA ASP A 138 -1.11 -13.87 -6.36
C ASP A 138 -0.65 -14.88 -7.42
N LEU A 139 -0.28 -14.37 -8.60
CA LEU A 139 0.16 -15.14 -9.76
C LEU A 139 1.69 -15.11 -9.94
N THR A 140 2.44 -14.60 -8.96
CA THR A 140 3.91 -14.44 -9.06
C THR A 140 4.64 -15.75 -9.31
N ASP A 141 4.23 -16.82 -8.61
CA ASP A 141 4.90 -18.12 -8.63
C ASP A 141 4.17 -19.13 -9.57
N GLU A 142 3.25 -18.66 -10.42
CA GLU A 142 2.37 -19.51 -11.23
C GLU A 142 2.90 -19.74 -12.66
N ASP A 143 2.36 -20.75 -13.35
CA ASP A 143 2.77 -21.08 -14.72
C ASP A 143 2.47 -19.93 -15.71
N GLN A 144 3.51 -19.48 -16.41
CA GLN A 144 3.41 -18.32 -17.29
C GLN A 144 2.43 -18.54 -18.46
N SER A 145 2.31 -19.77 -18.98
CA SER A 145 1.37 -20.05 -20.07
C SER A 145 -0.09 -19.91 -19.62
N ALA A 146 -0.38 -20.30 -18.38
CA ALA A 146 -1.69 -20.09 -17.77
C ALA A 146 -1.96 -18.60 -17.51
N VAL A 147 -0.96 -17.85 -17.06
CA VAL A 147 -1.05 -16.38 -16.89
C VAL A 147 -1.31 -15.68 -18.22
N ASP A 148 -0.60 -16.05 -19.28
CA ASP A 148 -0.79 -15.49 -20.62
C ASP A 148 -2.20 -15.78 -21.15
N ALA A 149 -2.73 -16.99 -20.92
CA ALA A 149 -4.10 -17.32 -21.28
C ALA A 149 -5.14 -16.47 -20.52
N LEU A 150 -4.89 -16.13 -19.25
CA LEU A 150 -5.73 -15.21 -18.48
C LEU A 150 -5.66 -13.79 -19.05
N LEU A 151 -4.47 -13.31 -19.42
CA LEU A 151 -4.26 -12.01 -20.05
C LEU A 151 -4.99 -11.89 -21.39
N GLU A 152 -4.99 -12.93 -22.22
CA GLU A 152 -5.76 -12.95 -23.48
C GLU A 152 -7.26 -12.82 -23.24
N ARG A 153 -7.82 -13.55 -22.26
CA ARG A 153 -9.23 -13.39 -21.87
C ARG A 153 -9.52 -11.96 -21.40
N ALA A 154 -8.64 -11.40 -20.59
CA ALA A 154 -8.77 -10.04 -20.09
C ALA A 154 -8.75 -8.99 -21.21
N ARG A 155 -7.84 -9.14 -22.20
CA ARG A 155 -7.77 -8.28 -23.40
C ARG A 155 -9.04 -8.38 -24.24
N ALA A 156 -9.55 -9.59 -24.45
CA ALA A 156 -10.79 -9.80 -25.19
C ALA A 156 -12.01 -9.16 -24.50
N ALA A 157 -12.05 -9.17 -23.16
CA ALA A 157 -13.12 -8.54 -22.38
C ALA A 157 -13.02 -7.00 -22.31
N HIS A 158 -11.85 -6.42 -22.60
CA HIS A 158 -11.59 -4.98 -22.52
C HIS A 158 -11.03 -4.43 -23.84
N PRO A 159 -11.81 -4.49 -24.94
CA PRO A 159 -11.34 -4.06 -26.26
C PRO A 159 -10.96 -2.58 -26.26
N GLY A 160 -9.76 -2.27 -26.76
CA GLY A 160 -9.24 -0.91 -26.82
C GLY A 160 -8.57 -0.41 -25.53
N ALA A 161 -8.57 -1.20 -24.46
CA ALA A 161 -7.77 -0.93 -23.27
C ALA A 161 -6.40 -1.63 -23.34
N ASN A 162 -5.38 -1.01 -22.74
CA ASN A 162 -4.10 -1.67 -22.49
C ASN A 162 -4.22 -2.49 -21.19
N VAL A 163 -4.28 -3.81 -21.32
CA VAL A 163 -4.35 -4.75 -20.21
C VAL A 163 -2.96 -5.28 -19.85
N SER A 164 -2.51 -4.98 -18.62
CA SER A 164 -1.20 -5.40 -18.11
C SER A 164 -1.12 -5.35 -16.59
N PHE A 165 -0.18 -6.11 -16.02
CA PHE A 165 0.26 -5.90 -14.64
C PHE A 165 1.03 -4.59 -14.57
N ALA A 166 0.45 -3.59 -13.91
CA ALA A 166 0.98 -2.22 -13.92
C ALA A 166 1.76 -1.92 -12.64
N GLU A 167 2.80 -1.08 -12.74
CA GLU A 167 3.48 -0.56 -11.54
C GLU A 167 2.46 0.12 -10.63
N PRO A 168 2.39 -0.22 -9.33
CA PRO A 168 1.24 0.15 -8.53
C PRO A 168 1.03 1.65 -8.32
N ARG A 169 2.07 2.49 -8.17
CA ARG A 169 1.89 3.96 -8.02
C ARG A 169 1.35 4.59 -9.31
N SER A 170 1.80 4.13 -10.46
CA SER A 170 1.26 4.53 -11.76
C SER A 170 -0.16 4.02 -11.97
N ALA A 171 -0.49 2.82 -11.50
CA ALA A 171 -1.80 2.18 -11.69
C ALA A 171 -2.92 2.97 -11.00
N ILE A 172 -2.68 3.42 -9.76
CA ILE A 172 -3.71 4.08 -8.96
C ILE A 172 -4.12 5.47 -9.49
N ARG A 173 -3.30 6.14 -10.32
CA ARG A 173 -3.60 7.49 -10.84
C ARG A 173 -4.90 7.55 -11.64
N GLY A 174 -5.25 6.46 -12.34
CA GLY A 174 -6.47 6.39 -13.15
C GLY A 174 -7.63 5.67 -12.47
N MET A 175 -7.45 5.15 -11.25
CA MET A 175 -8.44 4.34 -10.54
C MET A 175 -9.54 5.20 -9.92
N THR A 176 -10.73 4.61 -9.82
CA THR A 176 -11.77 5.12 -8.92
C THR A 176 -11.34 4.92 -7.47
N ALA A 177 -11.96 5.64 -6.53
CA ALA A 177 -11.68 5.46 -5.10
C ALA A 177 -11.99 4.02 -4.63
N GLU A 178 -13.03 3.41 -5.18
CA GLU A 178 -13.46 2.04 -4.87
C GLU A 178 -12.44 0.99 -5.33
N ASP A 179 -11.94 1.12 -6.56
CA ASP A 179 -10.89 0.26 -7.12
C ASP A 179 -9.59 0.44 -6.33
N ALA A 180 -9.22 1.69 -6.03
CA ALA A 180 -8.02 2.00 -5.26
C ALA A 180 -8.08 1.38 -3.85
N ALA A 181 -9.23 1.45 -3.18
CA ALA A 181 -9.42 0.85 -1.87
C ALA A 181 -9.37 -0.69 -1.91
N THR A 182 -9.95 -1.30 -2.95
CA THR A 182 -9.89 -2.76 -3.19
C THR A 182 -8.46 -3.21 -3.49
N PHE A 183 -7.75 -2.44 -4.32
CA PHE A 183 -6.32 -2.63 -4.61
C PHE A 183 -5.49 -2.58 -3.32
N ALA A 184 -5.72 -1.59 -2.46
CA ALA A 184 -4.91 -1.37 -1.26
C ALA A 184 -4.96 -2.57 -0.31
N VAL A 185 -6.16 -3.10 -0.04
CA VAL A 185 -6.31 -4.30 0.80
C VAL A 185 -5.79 -5.56 0.12
N GLY A 186 -6.09 -5.77 -1.16
CA GLY A 186 -5.64 -6.96 -1.89
C GLY A 186 -4.12 -7.05 -1.95
N ARG A 187 -3.45 -5.95 -2.32
CA ARG A 187 -1.99 -5.88 -2.37
C ARG A 187 -1.36 -6.09 -1.00
N SER A 188 -1.80 -5.35 0.03
CA SER A 188 -1.21 -5.42 1.37
C SER A 188 -1.30 -6.84 1.94
N MET A 189 -2.43 -7.51 1.72
CA MET A 189 -2.66 -8.86 2.23
C MET A 189 -1.88 -9.94 1.46
N LEU A 190 -1.79 -9.83 0.13
CA LEU A 190 -0.98 -10.76 -0.66
C LEU A 190 0.51 -10.57 -0.38
N ASP A 191 0.99 -9.33 -0.28
CA ASP A 191 2.36 -9.01 0.11
C ASP A 191 2.70 -9.57 1.51
N TRP A 192 1.81 -9.39 2.49
CA TRP A 192 2.02 -9.98 3.81
C TRP A 192 2.09 -11.51 3.75
N ASN A 193 1.19 -12.16 3.01
CA ASN A 193 1.20 -13.61 2.83
C ASN A 193 2.44 -14.12 2.07
N SER A 194 2.99 -13.31 1.16
CA SER A 194 4.16 -13.68 0.36
C SER A 194 5.47 -13.55 1.16
N ARG A 195 5.57 -12.56 2.06
CA ARG A 195 6.75 -12.32 2.91
C ARG A 195 6.78 -13.14 4.19
N ASN A 196 5.63 -13.50 4.76
CA ASN A 196 5.55 -14.21 6.05
C ASN A 196 5.42 -15.73 5.90
N ARG A 197 6.32 -16.34 5.11
CA ARG A 197 6.30 -17.80 4.81
C ARG A 197 6.82 -18.68 5.95
N PHE A 198 7.49 -18.10 6.95
CA PHE A 198 8.05 -18.79 8.10
C PHE A 198 7.58 -18.13 9.41
N CYS A 199 7.43 -18.93 10.46
CA CYS A 199 7.02 -18.47 11.77
C CYS A 199 8.21 -17.80 12.46
N SER A 200 8.10 -16.50 12.76
CA SER A 200 9.15 -15.76 13.46
C SER A 200 9.45 -16.27 14.87
N ALA A 201 8.54 -17.04 15.48
CA ALA A 201 8.74 -17.61 16.81
C ALA A 201 9.56 -18.91 16.83
N CYS A 202 9.59 -19.69 15.74
CA CYS A 202 10.26 -21.00 15.73
C CYS A 202 10.93 -21.41 14.41
N GLY A 203 10.85 -20.57 13.37
CA GLY A 203 11.46 -20.79 12.05
C GLY A 203 10.75 -21.80 11.15
N GLN A 204 9.71 -22.49 11.61
CA GLN A 204 8.96 -23.44 10.77
C GLN A 204 8.10 -22.73 9.72
N PRO A 205 7.80 -23.37 8.57
CA PRO A 205 6.87 -22.81 7.59
C PRO A 205 5.53 -22.41 8.20
N THR A 206 4.84 -21.48 7.57
CA THR A 206 3.47 -21.10 7.93
C THR A 206 2.53 -21.29 6.77
N HIS A 207 1.25 -21.48 7.08
CA HIS A 207 0.17 -21.56 6.10
C HIS A 207 -0.82 -20.44 6.31
N SER A 208 -1.47 -20.04 5.21
CA SER A 208 -2.54 -19.05 5.25
C SER A 208 -3.78 -19.70 5.86
N VAL A 209 -4.41 -19.03 6.81
CA VAL A 209 -5.67 -19.43 7.43
C VAL A 209 -6.60 -18.22 7.49
N TRP A 210 -7.86 -18.44 7.89
CA TRP A 210 -8.88 -17.37 7.96
C TRP A 210 -9.04 -16.58 6.65
N GLY A 211 -9.11 -17.29 5.53
CA GLY A 211 -9.29 -16.66 4.22
C GLY A 211 -8.16 -15.70 3.82
N GLY A 212 -6.94 -15.89 4.32
CA GLY A 212 -5.82 -14.99 4.03
C GLY A 212 -5.43 -14.05 5.16
N TRP A 213 -6.21 -13.97 6.25
CA TRP A 213 -6.07 -12.96 7.30
C TRP A 213 -5.33 -13.43 8.56
N LYS A 214 -4.79 -14.65 8.53
CA LYS A 214 -3.98 -15.17 9.62
C LYS A 214 -2.94 -16.15 9.07
N ARG A 215 -1.80 -16.27 9.74
CA ARG A 215 -0.79 -17.32 9.48
C ARG A 215 -0.82 -18.34 10.61
N ALA A 216 -0.81 -19.62 10.28
CA ALA A 216 -0.64 -20.69 11.26
C ALA A 216 0.70 -21.40 11.04
N CYS A 217 1.43 -21.69 12.13
CA CYS A 217 2.69 -22.41 12.04
C CYS A 217 2.44 -23.88 11.67
N SER A 218 3.22 -24.41 10.72
CA SER A 218 3.08 -25.79 10.25
C SER A 218 3.34 -26.83 11.35
N SER A 219 4.18 -26.52 12.36
CA SER A 219 4.39 -27.41 13.51
C SER A 219 3.14 -27.64 14.37
N LEU A 220 2.10 -26.85 14.18
CA LEU A 220 0.87 -26.94 14.96
C LEU A 220 -0.22 -27.77 14.27
N VAL A 221 -0.05 -28.16 13.00
CA VAL A 221 -1.06 -28.99 12.34
C VAL A 221 -1.08 -30.39 12.95
N PRO A 222 -2.23 -31.09 13.01
CA PRO A 222 -2.35 -32.38 13.69
C PRO A 222 -1.43 -33.48 13.17
N TRP A 223 -1.03 -33.38 11.91
CA TRP A 223 -0.14 -34.33 11.24
C TRP A 223 1.31 -33.87 11.14
N ALA A 224 1.71 -32.83 11.88
CA ALA A 224 3.09 -32.37 11.93
C ALA A 224 4.00 -33.41 12.58
N ASP A 225 5.10 -33.75 11.91
CA ASP A 225 6.22 -34.44 12.57
C ASP A 225 7.15 -33.40 13.20
N ASN A 226 7.05 -33.28 14.52
CA ASN A 226 7.83 -32.33 15.29
C ASN A 226 9.07 -32.97 15.95
N GLY A 227 9.24 -34.29 15.90
CA GLY A 227 10.27 -35.00 16.68
C GLY A 227 10.33 -34.50 18.13
N ASP A 228 11.55 -34.23 18.62
CA ASP A 228 11.80 -33.71 19.98
C ASP A 228 11.71 -32.17 20.10
N ARG A 229 11.16 -31.47 19.09
CA ARG A 229 11.07 -30.01 19.12
C ARG A 229 10.11 -29.56 20.21
N LYS A 230 10.47 -28.47 20.91
CA LYS A 230 9.55 -27.79 21.81
C LYS A 230 8.31 -27.29 21.03
N PRO A 231 7.11 -27.29 21.63
CA PRO A 231 5.94 -26.70 21.01
C PRO A 231 6.22 -25.25 20.58
N CYS A 232 5.77 -24.87 19.39
CA CYS A 232 5.95 -23.51 18.90
C CYS A 232 5.37 -22.51 19.92
N PRO A 233 6.04 -21.39 20.22
CA PRO A 233 5.52 -20.39 21.15
C PRO A 233 4.13 -19.86 20.75
N THR A 234 3.81 -19.88 19.45
CA THR A 234 2.48 -19.49 18.93
C THR A 234 1.38 -20.51 19.20
N SER A 235 1.69 -21.66 19.81
CA SER A 235 0.70 -22.69 20.20
C SER A 235 -0.27 -22.23 21.29
N LYS A 236 0.07 -21.19 22.05
CA LYS A 236 -0.71 -20.72 23.19
C LYS A 236 -0.81 -19.20 23.20
N GLY A 237 -2.03 -18.68 23.35
CA GLY A 237 -2.27 -17.25 23.42
C GLY A 237 -2.33 -16.56 22.06
N LEU A 238 -2.47 -15.24 22.10
CA LEU A 238 -2.56 -14.37 20.94
C LEU A 238 -1.17 -13.81 20.62
N HIS A 239 -0.72 -13.97 19.37
CA HIS A 239 0.57 -13.46 18.93
C HIS A 239 0.40 -12.62 17.67
N ASN A 240 0.92 -11.40 17.68
CA ASN A 240 0.85 -10.48 16.53
C ASN A 240 1.50 -11.06 15.26
N VAL A 241 2.48 -11.96 15.40
CA VAL A 241 3.18 -12.63 14.28
C VAL A 241 2.25 -13.49 13.43
N ASN A 242 1.08 -13.86 13.95
CA ASN A 242 0.06 -14.59 13.21
C ASN A 242 -0.89 -13.66 12.43
N HIS A 243 -0.83 -12.35 12.62
CA HIS A 243 -1.78 -11.37 12.07
C HIS A 243 -1.10 -10.38 11.10
N PRO A 244 -1.84 -9.80 10.14
CA PRO A 244 -1.31 -8.80 9.22
C PRO A 244 -0.73 -7.60 9.95
N ARG A 245 0.39 -7.09 9.41
CA ARG A 245 1.07 -5.92 9.94
C ARG A 245 0.60 -4.67 9.20
N THR A 246 0.34 -3.61 9.95
CA THR A 246 0.10 -2.26 9.43
C THR A 246 1.05 -1.32 10.16
N ASP A 247 2.07 -0.85 9.47
CA ASP A 247 3.06 0.06 10.05
C ASP A 247 2.51 1.50 10.05
N ALA A 248 2.44 2.13 11.21
CA ALA A 248 1.96 3.50 11.32
C ALA A 248 3.08 4.48 11.02
N ALA A 249 2.79 5.47 10.17
CA ALA A 249 3.67 6.59 9.90
C ALA A 249 2.86 7.89 10.01
N ILE A 250 3.40 8.88 10.72
CA ILE A 250 2.82 10.22 10.74
C ILE A 250 3.13 10.92 9.43
N ILE A 251 2.30 11.88 9.06
CA ILE A 251 2.60 12.86 8.01
C ILE A 251 1.98 14.19 8.40
N VAL A 252 2.77 15.26 8.42
CA VAL A 252 2.36 16.49 9.09
C VAL A 252 2.54 17.73 8.22
N ALA A 253 1.46 18.52 8.12
CA ALA A 253 1.54 19.89 7.62
C ALA A 253 1.92 20.82 8.77
N ILE A 254 3.10 21.43 8.67
CA ILE A 254 3.60 22.35 9.69
C ILE A 254 3.30 23.77 9.24
N THR A 255 2.50 24.47 10.02
CA THR A 255 2.07 25.85 9.76
C THR A 255 2.67 26.80 10.77
N ASN A 256 2.75 28.09 10.45
CA ASN A 256 3.03 29.10 11.47
C ASN A 256 1.75 29.54 12.20
N GLU A 257 1.91 30.31 13.27
CA GLU A 257 0.82 30.74 14.16
C GLU A 257 -0.23 31.60 13.45
N THR A 258 0.19 32.41 12.48
CA THR A 258 -0.72 33.21 11.64
C THR A 258 -1.37 32.40 10.52
N ASN A 259 -0.96 31.14 10.34
CA ASN A 259 -1.46 30.21 9.34
C ASN A 259 -1.39 30.77 7.90
N ASP A 260 -0.36 31.54 7.59
CA ASP A 260 -0.11 32.11 6.26
C ASP A 260 1.11 31.49 5.54
N LYS A 261 1.91 30.69 6.27
CA LYS A 261 3.01 29.89 5.72
C LYS A 261 2.92 28.41 6.11
N ILE A 262 3.49 27.56 5.26
CA ILE A 262 3.66 26.12 5.48
C ILE A 262 5.13 25.73 5.26
N LEU A 263 5.68 24.89 6.14
CA LEU A 263 7.02 24.31 5.97
C LEU A 263 6.91 23.03 5.13
N LEU A 264 7.68 22.96 4.04
CA LEU A 264 7.77 21.78 3.18
C LEU A 264 9.23 21.33 3.04
N GLY A 265 9.43 20.02 2.93
CA GLY A 265 10.74 19.38 2.77
C GLY A 265 10.95 18.78 1.38
N HIS A 266 12.19 18.81 0.90
CA HIS A 266 12.66 18.13 -0.29
C HIS A 266 13.59 16.98 0.13
N ASN A 267 13.10 15.74 0.05
CA ASN A 267 13.91 14.55 0.35
C ASN A 267 14.96 14.32 -0.76
N LYS A 268 16.18 13.91 -0.39
CA LYS A 268 17.29 13.62 -1.33
C LYS A 268 16.93 12.62 -2.43
N LYS A 269 15.94 11.74 -2.20
CA LYS A 269 15.47 10.73 -3.15
C LYS A 269 14.46 11.26 -4.17
N PHE A 270 13.88 12.45 -3.93
CA PHE A 270 12.85 13.02 -4.81
C PHE A 270 13.45 13.62 -6.09
N PRO A 271 12.78 13.49 -7.24
CA PRO A 271 13.26 14.07 -8.49
C PRO A 271 12.96 15.57 -8.55
N GLY A 272 13.94 16.34 -9.01
CA GLY A 272 13.76 17.76 -9.34
C GLY A 272 13.27 18.60 -8.17
N ASN A 273 12.48 19.63 -8.46
CA ASN A 273 12.02 20.61 -7.48
C ASN A 273 10.73 20.16 -6.76
N PHE A 274 10.71 18.95 -6.18
CA PHE A 274 9.52 18.36 -5.55
C PHE A 274 9.58 18.46 -4.03
N TYR A 275 8.59 19.12 -3.43
CA TYR A 275 8.48 19.34 -1.99
C TYR A 275 7.21 18.72 -1.41
N SER A 276 7.29 18.19 -0.20
CA SER A 276 6.19 17.51 0.48
C SER A 276 6.12 17.91 1.95
N THR A 277 5.05 17.50 2.62
CA THR A 277 4.97 17.46 4.08
C THR A 277 5.95 16.42 4.62
N LEU A 278 6.41 16.61 5.85
CA LEU A 278 7.34 15.68 6.51
C LEU A 278 6.59 14.47 7.08
N ALA A 279 7.27 13.32 7.15
CA ALA A 279 6.64 12.05 7.49
C ALA A 279 7.65 11.05 8.03
N GLY A 280 7.29 10.32 9.08
CA GLY A 280 8.15 9.30 9.65
C GLY A 280 7.39 8.24 10.44
N PHE A 281 8.08 7.17 10.81
CA PHE A 281 7.47 5.99 11.41
C PHE A 281 7.27 6.19 12.92
N LEU A 282 6.14 5.68 13.41
CA LEU A 282 5.89 5.61 14.85
C LEU A 282 6.83 4.59 15.51
N GLU A 283 7.53 4.97 16.58
CA GLU A 283 8.35 4.04 17.35
C GLU A 283 7.58 3.37 18.50
N PRO A 284 8.00 2.17 18.96
CA PRO A 284 7.39 1.51 20.11
C PRO A 284 7.46 2.35 21.38
N GLY A 285 6.29 2.66 21.94
CA GLY A 285 6.17 3.45 23.18
C GLY A 285 5.83 4.92 22.95
N GLU A 286 5.76 5.37 21.69
CA GLU A 286 5.38 6.74 21.34
C GLU A 286 3.86 6.91 21.19
N SER A 287 3.37 8.10 21.56
CA SER A 287 2.11 8.61 21.02
C SER A 287 2.33 9.17 19.61
N PHE A 288 1.25 9.40 18.86
CA PHE A 288 1.40 10.04 17.54
C PHE A 288 1.93 11.47 17.65
N GLU A 289 1.54 12.18 18.71
CA GLU A 289 1.99 13.54 19.00
C GLU A 289 3.48 13.60 19.33
N ASP A 290 4.01 12.60 20.04
CA ASP A 290 5.44 12.48 20.34
C ASP A 290 6.24 12.16 19.08
N CYS A 291 5.73 11.23 18.24
CA CYS A 291 6.34 10.91 16.95
C CYS A 291 6.38 12.13 16.02
N VAL A 292 5.29 12.91 15.93
CA VAL A 292 5.30 14.18 15.17
C VAL A 292 6.41 15.11 15.69
N LYS A 293 6.54 15.28 17.00
CA LYS A 293 7.58 16.16 17.56
C LYS A 293 8.99 15.66 17.28
N ARG A 294 9.22 14.36 17.43
CA ARG A 294 10.52 13.72 17.18
C ARG A 294 10.91 13.87 15.71
N GLU A 295 10.06 13.42 14.79
CA GLU A 295 10.36 13.40 13.36
C GLU A 295 10.66 14.81 12.82
N ILE A 296 9.91 15.84 13.25
CA ILE A 296 10.17 17.21 12.76
C ILE A 296 11.45 17.81 13.34
N LEU A 297 11.77 17.47 14.59
CA LEU A 297 13.04 17.86 15.18
C LEU A 297 14.21 17.16 14.46
N GLU A 298 14.09 15.88 14.13
CA GLU A 298 15.12 15.08 13.46
C GLU A 298 15.33 15.50 12.00
N GLU A 299 14.28 15.70 11.21
CA GLU A 299 14.40 16.01 9.78
C GLU A 299 14.68 17.48 9.49
N ALA A 300 14.09 18.40 10.29
CA ALA A 300 14.10 19.84 10.00
C ALA A 300 14.68 20.71 11.13
N GLY A 301 14.98 20.14 12.31
CA GLY A 301 15.51 20.88 13.44
C GLY A 301 14.53 21.86 14.10
N VAL A 302 13.23 21.76 13.76
CA VAL A 302 12.19 22.71 14.18
C VAL A 302 11.36 22.11 15.32
N HIS A 303 11.05 22.93 16.33
CA HIS A 303 10.13 22.50 17.39
C HIS A 303 8.68 22.76 16.99
N VAL A 304 7.83 21.75 17.14
CA VAL A 304 6.40 21.83 16.83
C VAL A 304 5.53 21.69 18.07
N TYR A 305 4.37 22.32 18.03
CA TYR A 305 3.34 22.26 19.07
C TYR A 305 1.92 22.28 18.44
N ASN A 306 0.86 22.22 19.26
CA ASN A 306 -0.54 22.17 18.78
C ASN A 306 -0.82 21.09 17.73
N VAL A 307 -0.30 19.88 17.96
CA VAL A 307 -0.48 18.73 17.05
C VAL A 307 -1.96 18.34 17.01
N ARG A 308 -2.55 18.33 15.81
CA ARG A 308 -3.97 18.09 15.56
C ARG A 308 -4.15 17.04 14.48
N TYR A 309 -4.93 16.00 14.77
CA TYR A 309 -5.28 14.98 13.78
C TYR A 309 -6.12 15.56 12.62
N HIS A 310 -5.82 15.13 11.40
CA HIS A 310 -6.55 15.49 10.19
C HIS A 310 -7.36 14.30 9.64
N SER A 311 -6.66 13.33 9.06
CA SER A 311 -7.23 12.15 8.40
C SER A 311 -6.19 11.04 8.29
N ALA A 312 -6.55 9.87 7.76
CA ALA A 312 -5.61 8.77 7.55
C ALA A 312 -5.78 8.14 6.17
N GLN A 313 -4.69 7.60 5.61
CA GLN A 313 -4.66 7.00 4.28
C GLN A 313 -3.86 5.68 4.31
N PRO A 314 -4.47 4.53 3.96
CA PRO A 314 -3.75 3.31 3.70
C PRO A 314 -2.70 3.53 2.62
N TRP A 315 -1.49 3.06 2.87
CA TRP A 315 -0.37 3.18 1.95
C TRP A 315 0.22 1.80 1.70
N PRO A 316 -0.27 1.10 0.67
CA PRO A 316 0.01 -0.33 0.46
C PRO A 316 1.40 -0.57 -0.14
N TYR A 317 2.44 0.16 0.30
CA TYR A 317 3.82 0.13 -0.21
C TYR A 317 4.84 -0.09 0.93
N PRO A 318 4.89 -1.27 1.57
CA PRO A 318 4.07 -2.47 1.30
C PRO A 318 2.75 -2.52 2.09
N SER A 319 2.72 -2.02 3.33
CA SER A 319 1.57 -2.16 4.23
C SER A 319 1.62 -1.15 5.39
N SER A 320 1.53 0.14 5.07
CA SER A 320 1.53 1.22 6.06
C SER A 320 0.17 1.91 6.17
N ILE A 321 -0.05 2.63 7.26
CA ILE A 321 -1.12 3.61 7.42
C ILE A 321 -0.48 4.98 7.65
N MET A 322 -0.71 5.90 6.72
CA MET A 322 -0.28 7.29 6.87
C MET A 322 -1.32 8.02 7.72
N VAL A 323 -0.89 8.59 8.84
CA VAL A 323 -1.75 9.31 9.79
C VAL A 323 -1.41 10.80 9.69
N GLY A 324 -2.36 11.56 9.12
CA GLY A 324 -2.19 12.97 8.81
C GLY A 324 -2.41 13.87 10.02
N PHE A 325 -1.48 14.81 10.23
CA PHE A 325 -1.52 15.81 11.29
C PHE A 325 -1.31 17.23 10.74
N VAL A 326 -1.71 18.20 11.55
CA VAL A 326 -1.34 19.60 11.43
C VAL A 326 -0.63 20.00 12.73
N ALA A 327 0.47 20.73 12.63
CA ALA A 327 1.18 21.25 13.80
C ALA A 327 1.64 22.69 13.55
N ASP A 328 1.87 23.43 14.64
CA ASP A 328 2.33 24.82 14.59
C ASP A 328 3.83 24.88 14.93
N ALA A 329 4.57 25.80 14.29
CA ALA A 329 5.98 26.08 14.58
C ALA A 329 6.32 27.57 14.35
N ASP A 330 7.32 28.07 15.06
CA ASP A 330 7.84 29.43 14.85
C ASP A 330 8.66 29.49 13.55
N PRO A 331 8.26 30.30 12.54
CA PRO A 331 8.98 30.39 11.29
C PRO A 331 10.36 31.07 11.40
N ASN A 332 10.70 31.64 12.56
CA ASN A 332 12.02 32.21 12.84
C ASN A 332 13.01 31.20 13.42
N GLU A 333 12.57 30.00 13.79
CA GLU A 333 13.49 28.93 14.18
C GLU A 333 14.37 28.53 12.98
N PRO A 334 15.68 28.26 13.22
CA PRO A 334 16.57 27.85 12.16
C PRO A 334 16.23 26.45 11.65
N ILE A 335 16.03 26.32 10.35
CA ILE A 335 15.85 25.03 9.69
C ILE A 335 17.21 24.33 9.58
N ARG A 336 17.27 23.06 9.98
CA ARG A 336 18.45 22.18 9.89
C ARG A 336 18.09 20.85 9.26
N THR A 337 18.77 20.50 8.17
CA THR A 337 18.58 19.24 7.43
C THR A 337 19.76 18.27 7.58
N ASP A 338 20.69 18.57 8.50
CA ASP A 338 21.93 17.83 8.73
C ASP A 338 21.87 16.79 9.86
N LEU A 339 20.79 16.76 10.64
CA LEU A 339 20.66 15.90 11.82
C LEU A 339 20.52 14.42 11.45
N ASP A 340 19.53 14.08 10.63
CA ASP A 340 19.33 12.73 10.10
C ASP A 340 19.83 12.56 8.65
N ASN A 341 20.08 13.68 7.96
CA ASN A 341 20.51 13.76 6.57
C ASN A 341 19.52 13.18 5.55
N GLU A 342 18.21 13.15 5.84
CA GLU A 342 17.19 12.70 4.88
C GLU A 342 16.78 13.80 3.89
N LEU A 343 16.62 15.02 4.39
CA LEU A 343 16.26 16.18 3.57
C LEU A 343 17.48 16.80 2.90
N ALA A 344 17.31 17.18 1.63
CA ALA A 344 18.26 18.03 0.91
C ALA A 344 17.96 19.52 1.16
N ASP A 345 16.69 19.85 1.39
CA ASP A 345 16.22 21.22 1.59
C ASP A 345 14.89 21.22 2.36
N ALA A 346 14.60 22.30 3.08
CA ALA A 346 13.32 22.53 3.73
C ALA A 346 13.08 24.05 3.83
N ARG A 347 11.86 24.48 3.47
CA ARG A 347 11.55 25.92 3.30
C ARG A 347 10.11 26.24 3.67
N TRP A 348 9.92 27.44 4.20
CA TRP A 348 8.60 28.03 4.40
C TRP A 348 8.07 28.62 3.09
N TYR A 349 6.87 28.24 2.70
CA TYR A 349 6.15 28.74 1.53
C TYR A 349 4.91 29.51 1.93
N THR A 350 4.60 30.62 1.25
CA THR A 350 3.36 31.35 1.48
C THR A 350 2.17 30.65 0.84
N ARG A 351 0.98 30.99 1.34
CA ARG A 351 -0.29 30.50 0.78
C ARG A 351 -0.43 30.79 -0.71
N GLU A 352 -0.02 31.96 -1.15
CA GLU A 352 -0.07 32.39 -2.56
C GLU A 352 0.86 31.55 -3.44
N GLU A 353 2.08 31.27 -2.97
CA GLU A 353 3.04 30.40 -3.67
C GLU A 353 2.45 29.00 -3.85
N VAL A 354 1.91 28.40 -2.78
CA VAL A 354 1.29 27.07 -2.85
C VAL A 354 0.07 27.06 -3.77
N LEU A 355 -0.81 28.06 -3.69
CA LEU A 355 -1.97 28.17 -4.60
C LEU A 355 -1.53 28.30 -6.06
N SER A 356 -0.42 29.00 -6.34
CA SER A 356 0.12 29.08 -7.70
C SER A 356 0.53 27.70 -8.24
N VAL A 357 1.16 26.87 -7.39
CA VAL A 357 1.56 25.50 -7.75
C VAL A 357 0.35 24.59 -7.94
N LEU A 358 -0.64 24.64 -7.03
CA LEU A 358 -1.84 23.83 -7.13
C LEU A 358 -2.68 24.13 -8.38
N ASN A 359 -2.65 25.38 -8.86
CA ASN A 359 -3.35 25.80 -10.08
C ASN A 359 -2.54 25.57 -11.37
N HIS A 360 -1.27 25.18 -11.26
CA HIS A 360 -0.41 24.90 -12.41
C HIS A 360 -0.59 23.47 -12.92
N ALA A 361 -0.66 23.28 -14.24
CA ALA A 361 -0.91 21.97 -14.86
C ALA A 361 0.11 20.89 -14.43
N ASP A 362 1.39 21.29 -14.30
CA ASP A 362 2.49 20.42 -13.87
C ASP A 362 2.81 20.48 -12.38
N GLY A 363 2.11 21.31 -11.61
CA GLY A 363 2.41 21.54 -10.19
C GLY A 363 2.23 20.30 -9.32
N THR A 364 1.26 19.44 -9.63
CA THR A 364 1.01 18.19 -8.88
C THR A 364 1.10 16.92 -9.73
N ASN A 365 1.46 17.04 -11.00
CA ASN A 365 1.44 15.93 -11.95
C ASN A 365 2.76 15.17 -11.91
N ILE A 366 2.78 13.90 -11.49
CA ILE A 366 3.96 13.04 -11.54
C ILE A 366 3.81 12.04 -12.70
N SER A 367 4.77 12.03 -13.63
CA SER A 367 4.74 11.13 -14.79
C SER A 367 5.04 9.68 -14.40
N ARG A 368 4.63 8.71 -15.24
CA ARG A 368 4.93 7.29 -15.03
C ARG A 368 6.44 7.00 -14.94
N ARG A 369 7.24 7.72 -15.73
CA ARG A 369 8.71 7.59 -15.72
C ARG A 369 9.30 8.07 -14.40
N GLU A 370 8.73 9.13 -13.83
CA GLU A 370 9.14 9.63 -12.51
C GLU A 370 8.71 8.69 -11.39
N TYR A 371 7.49 8.15 -11.42
CA TYR A 371 7.09 7.12 -10.46
C TYR A 371 8.02 5.91 -10.48
N LYS A 372 8.40 5.46 -11.68
CA LYS A 372 9.38 4.38 -11.82
C LYS A 372 10.74 4.76 -11.20
N ARG A 373 11.26 5.96 -11.47
CA ARG A 373 12.53 6.43 -10.87
C ARG A 373 12.44 6.56 -9.35
N ILE A 374 11.33 7.06 -8.83
CA ILE A 374 11.09 7.13 -7.38
C ILE A 374 11.08 5.73 -6.78
N ASP A 375 10.38 4.77 -7.43
CA ASP A 375 10.36 3.38 -6.98
C ASP A 375 11.76 2.75 -7.03
N ASP A 376 12.50 2.95 -8.12
CA ASP A 376 13.89 2.50 -8.26
C ASP A 376 14.80 3.15 -7.19
N ASN A 377 14.61 4.41 -6.84
CA ASN A 377 15.41 5.09 -5.79
C ASN A 377 15.04 4.62 -4.36
N ILE A 378 13.78 4.31 -4.12
CA ILE A 378 13.28 3.85 -2.80
C ILE A 378 13.61 2.37 -2.59
N ASN A 379 13.42 1.53 -3.60
CA ASN A 379 13.59 0.08 -3.52
C ASN A 379 14.97 -0.40 -4.03
N GLY A 380 15.74 0.45 -4.71
CA GLY A 380 16.97 0.09 -5.40
C GLY A 380 18.26 0.45 -4.67
N GLN A 381 18.56 -0.30 -3.60
CA GLN A 381 19.90 -0.87 -3.36
C GLN A 381 19.84 -2.39 -3.12
N SER A 382 18.79 -3.07 -3.61
CA SER A 382 18.67 -4.53 -3.56
C SER A 382 18.44 -5.14 -4.95
N ASN A 383 19.39 -4.93 -5.85
CA ASN A 383 19.63 -5.84 -6.97
C ASN A 383 21.09 -6.31 -6.86
N VAL A 384 21.33 -7.31 -6.02
CA VAL A 384 22.48 -8.19 -6.23
C VAL A 384 22.17 -8.97 -7.50
N ALA A 385 22.49 -8.35 -8.65
CA ALA A 385 22.65 -9.09 -9.88
C ALA A 385 23.66 -10.21 -9.58
N ASN A 386 23.21 -11.44 -9.79
CA ASN A 386 23.98 -12.66 -9.68
C ASN A 386 25.21 -12.56 -10.59
N LYS A 387 26.34 -12.02 -10.10
CA LYS A 387 27.62 -11.96 -10.79
C LYS A 387 28.30 -13.33 -10.71
N ASN A 388 27.70 -14.33 -11.35
CA ASN A 388 28.41 -15.56 -11.73
C ASN A 388 28.63 -15.51 -13.24
N GLY A 389 29.55 -14.63 -13.65
CA GLY A 389 30.22 -14.64 -14.95
C GLY A 389 31.72 -14.48 -14.69
N PRO A 390 32.60 -15.10 -15.49
CA PRO A 390 34.03 -15.02 -15.26
C PRO A 390 34.50 -13.56 -15.34
N PRO A 391 35.51 -13.17 -14.55
CA PRO A 391 35.97 -11.79 -14.51
C PRO A 391 36.45 -11.35 -15.90
N PRO A 392 36.06 -10.14 -16.37
CA PRO A 392 36.71 -9.56 -17.53
C PRO A 392 38.18 -9.28 -17.19
N THR A 393 39.06 -9.70 -18.08
CA THR A 393 40.51 -9.51 -18.04
C THR A 393 40.87 -8.03 -17.87
N GLU A 394 41.75 -7.76 -16.91
CA GLU A 394 42.45 -6.48 -16.75
C GLU A 394 43.25 -6.16 -18.02
N GLY A 395 43.07 -4.94 -18.54
CA GLY A 395 43.82 -4.42 -19.68
C GLY A 395 43.48 -2.97 -19.96
N ALA A 396 44.40 -2.09 -19.54
CA ALA A 396 44.72 -0.77 -20.10
C ALA A 396 43.57 0.13 -20.58
N ASP A 397 43.29 1.20 -19.83
CA ASP A 397 43.51 2.58 -20.30
C ASP A 397 43.00 3.57 -19.23
N ALA A 398 43.89 3.87 -18.29
CA ALA A 398 43.77 5.04 -17.43
C ALA A 398 44.40 6.22 -18.17
N GLN A 399 43.58 7.10 -18.77
CA GLN A 399 43.82 8.54 -19.00
C GLN A 399 42.81 9.09 -20.02
N ALA A 400 41.65 9.57 -19.55
CA ALA A 400 40.84 10.60 -20.21
C ALA A 400 39.62 10.97 -19.35
N ALA A 401 39.84 11.53 -18.16
CA ALA A 401 38.77 12.11 -17.35
C ALA A 401 39.30 13.26 -16.50
N SER A 402 39.85 14.28 -17.15
CA SER A 402 40.22 15.55 -16.52
C SER A 402 40.17 16.69 -17.54
N ALA A 403 39.00 16.95 -18.12
CA ALA A 403 38.73 18.17 -18.89
C ALA A 403 37.24 18.27 -19.27
N GLN A 404 36.33 18.40 -18.29
CA GLN A 404 34.97 18.88 -18.55
C GLN A 404 34.27 19.40 -17.29
N GLU A 405 35.01 20.08 -16.40
CA GLU A 405 34.46 20.90 -15.31
C GLU A 405 35.08 22.30 -15.39
N ALA A 406 34.78 23.05 -16.45
CA ALA A 406 35.06 24.49 -16.55
C ALA A 406 34.40 25.13 -17.79
N SER A 407 33.08 25.03 -17.97
CA SER A 407 32.36 25.98 -18.88
C SER A 407 30.84 26.00 -18.67
N ALA A 408 30.37 26.21 -17.44
CA ALA A 408 28.95 26.46 -17.16
C ALA A 408 28.72 27.83 -16.50
N ALA A 409 29.54 28.82 -16.83
CA ALA A 409 29.34 30.21 -16.46
C ALA A 409 29.22 31.06 -17.72
N SER A 410 27.95 31.32 -18.11
CA SER A 410 27.43 32.32 -19.06
C SER A 410 26.52 31.71 -20.13
N ALA A 411 25.33 31.27 -19.73
CA ALA A 411 24.19 31.19 -20.63
C ALA A 411 23.11 32.12 -20.04
N GLY A 412 22.73 33.16 -20.79
CA GLY A 412 21.53 33.93 -20.47
C GLY A 412 20.30 33.02 -20.43
N PRO A 413 19.20 33.44 -19.79
CA PRO A 413 18.02 32.59 -19.63
C PRO A 413 17.49 32.13 -20.99
N ASP A 414 17.37 30.80 -21.12
CA ASP A 414 16.70 30.14 -22.24
C ASP A 414 15.23 30.59 -22.26
N PRO A 415 14.74 31.19 -23.37
CA PRO A 415 13.39 31.76 -23.45
C PRO A 415 12.25 30.74 -23.37
N ALA A 416 12.55 29.43 -23.26
CA ALA A 416 11.56 28.36 -23.04
C ALA A 416 11.21 28.07 -21.56
N LYS A 417 11.88 28.70 -20.58
CA LYS A 417 11.69 28.43 -19.13
C LYS A 417 10.55 29.20 -18.43
N ILE A 418 9.63 29.81 -19.18
CA ILE A 418 8.68 30.79 -18.61
C ILE A 418 7.45 30.15 -17.93
N ASP A 419 7.19 28.85 -18.15
CA ASP A 419 5.97 28.17 -17.65
C ASP A 419 6.29 26.92 -16.80
N GLU A 420 7.27 27.03 -15.90
CA GLU A 420 7.53 26.02 -14.87
C GLU A 420 6.94 26.47 -13.52
N PRO A 421 6.32 25.56 -12.73
CA PRO A 421 5.80 25.93 -11.43
C PRO A 421 6.95 26.24 -10.46
N LEU A 422 6.70 27.13 -9.48
CA LEU A 422 7.68 27.53 -8.46
C LEU A 422 8.37 26.34 -7.79
N PHE A 423 7.60 25.28 -7.58
CA PHE A 423 8.02 23.93 -7.20
C PHE A 423 6.88 22.96 -7.50
N ARG A 424 7.05 21.66 -7.21
CA ARG A 424 6.03 20.63 -7.39
C ARG A 424 5.63 20.01 -6.07
N CYS A 425 4.36 19.65 -5.95
CA CYS A 425 3.75 19.01 -4.78
C CYS A 425 3.21 17.61 -5.11
N PRO A 426 2.98 16.77 -4.10
CA PRO A 426 2.22 15.53 -4.26
C PRO A 426 0.81 15.77 -4.81
N PRO A 427 0.26 14.83 -5.60
CA PRO A 427 -1.12 14.91 -6.08
C PRO A 427 -2.13 14.72 -4.95
N MET A 428 -3.37 15.17 -5.19
CA MET A 428 -4.53 15.03 -4.29
C MET A 428 -4.95 13.57 -4.02
N THR A 429 -4.37 12.60 -4.74
CA THR A 429 -4.53 11.17 -4.45
C THR A 429 -3.65 10.72 -3.27
N THR A 430 -2.76 11.58 -2.77
CA THR A 430 -1.92 11.34 -1.60
C THR A 430 -2.35 12.24 -0.44
N ILE A 431 -2.24 11.75 0.79
CA ILE A 431 -2.58 12.52 2.00
C ILE A 431 -1.73 13.78 2.15
N ALA A 432 -0.47 13.77 1.69
CA ALA A 432 0.38 14.96 1.65
C ALA A 432 -0.24 16.05 0.76
N GLY A 433 -0.68 15.69 -0.46
CA GLY A 433 -1.35 16.61 -1.37
C GLY A 433 -2.67 17.14 -0.78
N VAL A 434 -3.45 16.26 -0.12
CA VAL A 434 -4.68 16.64 0.59
C VAL A 434 -4.38 17.66 1.69
N LEU A 435 -3.39 17.41 2.55
CA LEU A 435 -2.99 18.33 3.62
C LEU A 435 -2.55 19.69 3.07
N ILE A 436 -1.71 19.71 2.02
CA ILE A 436 -1.24 20.96 1.40
C ILE A 436 -2.41 21.75 0.79
N SER A 437 -3.33 21.07 0.11
CA SER A 437 -4.49 21.72 -0.51
C SER A 437 -5.50 22.20 0.54
N ASP A 438 -5.82 21.38 1.53
CA ASP A 438 -6.73 21.74 2.61
C ASP A 438 -6.18 22.91 3.41
N TRP A 439 -4.86 22.95 3.64
CA TRP A 439 -4.21 24.13 4.19
C TRP A 439 -4.44 25.33 3.29
N ALA A 440 -4.00 25.28 2.03
CA ALA A 440 -3.97 26.40 1.09
C ALA A 440 -5.35 27.04 0.83
N HIS A 441 -6.41 26.23 0.89
CA HIS A 441 -7.79 26.68 0.73
C HIS A 441 -8.53 26.96 2.04
N GLY A 442 -7.85 26.90 3.19
CA GLY A 442 -8.45 27.24 4.49
C GLY A 442 -9.45 26.22 5.01
N ARG A 443 -9.28 24.93 4.66
CA ARG A 443 -10.14 23.81 5.06
C ARG A 443 -9.63 23.03 6.28
N PHE A 444 -8.54 23.47 6.90
CA PHE A 444 -8.04 22.86 8.12
C PHE A 444 -9.06 22.94 9.27
N PRO A 445 -9.07 21.93 10.17
CA PRO A 445 -9.90 21.99 11.37
C PRO A 445 -9.55 23.27 12.15
N ALA A 446 -10.57 24.03 12.54
CA ALA A 446 -10.37 25.18 13.41
C ALA A 446 -9.59 24.75 14.67
N SER A 447 -8.59 25.53 15.07
CA SER A 447 -7.95 25.33 16.37
C SER A 447 -9.05 25.34 17.44
N PRO A 448 -9.06 24.38 18.38
CA PRO A 448 -9.91 24.50 19.56
C PRO A 448 -9.64 25.89 20.15
N SER A 449 -10.66 26.73 20.23
CA SER A 449 -10.52 28.00 20.93
C SER A 449 -9.99 27.71 22.32
N ALA A 450 -8.93 28.42 22.72
CA ALA A 450 -8.32 28.34 24.04
C ALA A 450 -9.33 28.81 25.10
N ASN A 451 -10.29 27.96 25.42
CA ASN A 451 -11.15 28.04 26.59
C ASN A 451 -10.88 26.77 27.41
N LEU A 452 -9.74 26.78 28.10
CA LEU A 452 -9.51 25.98 29.30
C LEU A 452 -9.48 26.93 30.50
#